data_AF-A0AAV8QA83-F1
#
_entry.id   AF-A0AAV8QA83-F1
#
_cell.length_a   1.000
_cell.length_b   1.000
_cell.length_c   1.000
_cell.angle_alpha   90.00
_cell.angle_beta   90.00
_cell.angle_gamma   90.00
#
_symmetry.space_group_name_H-M   'P 1'
#
loop_
_entity.id
_entity.type
_entity.pdbx_description
1 polymer ?
#
loop_
_entity_poly.entity_id
_entity_poly.type
_entity_poly.pdbx_seq_one_letter_code
_entity_poly.pdbx_strand_id
1 'polypeptide(L)'
;MRCSKPALSPQFLRFEPGSESNWGLEPDGSAGLKHGVERELACAATPVTDRLGVFVLGGNSESSIQQTREILIRGQIDEGIESVKIYTYKELKNATDDFSPANKIGEGGFGSVYKGRLRDGTVVAVKVLSAESKHGAQQFLTEITVISGLIHENLVKLYGCCAEESHRILVYNYLEHNSLAQTLLGFSHSSIQFDWRARVKICIGIARGLAFLHDKVRPHVVHRDIKASNILLDKDLTPKISDFGLAKLLPANMSHVSTRVAGTLGYLAPEYAIRGQVTRKSDVYSFGVLLLEIVSGRCNTNTRRLPYEDQFLLERSSGITNGFLVMQTWALHKSGKLVNVIDSSLADDLDIEEAYQNQGSNE
;
A
#
# COMPACT_ATOMS: atom_id res chain seq x y z
N MET A 1 -34.92 46.36 14.11
CA MET A 1 -33.71 46.98 13.52
C MET A 1 -32.86 45.85 12.94
N ARG A 2 -32.65 45.88 11.63
CA ARG A 2 -31.77 44.99 10.85
C ARG A 2 -30.33 45.51 10.92
N CYS A 3 -29.36 44.61 10.84
CA CYS A 3 -28.02 44.73 10.20
C CYS A 3 -27.08 43.67 10.82
N SER A 4 -26.19 42.95 10.14
CA SER A 4 -25.94 42.64 8.73
C SER A 4 -24.77 41.64 8.71
N LYS A 5 -24.88 40.54 7.95
CA LYS A 5 -23.75 39.64 7.61
C LYS A 5 -22.88 40.31 6.52
N PRO A 6 -21.55 40.14 6.50
CA PRO A 6 -20.78 40.41 5.30
C PRO A 6 -20.86 39.22 4.34
N ALA A 7 -21.29 39.51 3.11
CA ALA A 7 -21.13 38.66 1.94
C ALA A 7 -19.88 39.10 1.18
N LEU A 8 -19.05 38.16 0.73
CA LEU A 8 -18.07 38.38 -0.33
C LEU A 8 -18.18 37.27 -1.37
N SER A 9 -18.12 37.73 -2.62
CA SER A 9 -18.51 37.12 -3.90
C SER A 9 -17.57 36.04 -4.44
N PRO A 10 -18.06 35.15 -5.33
CA PRO A 10 -17.22 34.21 -6.07
C PRO A 10 -16.52 34.91 -7.24
N GLN A 11 -15.18 34.93 -7.24
CA GLN A 11 -14.42 35.33 -8.44
C GLN A 11 -14.21 34.11 -9.33
N PHE A 12 -14.91 34.12 -10.46
CA PHE A 12 -14.61 33.35 -11.65
C PHE A 12 -13.31 33.87 -12.27
N LEU A 13 -12.34 33.00 -12.53
CA LEU A 13 -11.26 33.28 -13.48
C LEU A 13 -11.48 32.43 -14.74
N ARG A 14 -11.83 33.13 -15.82
CA ARG A 14 -11.83 32.67 -17.21
C ARG A 14 -10.42 32.23 -17.60
N PHE A 15 -10.31 31.10 -18.28
CA PHE A 15 -9.14 30.75 -19.09
C PHE A 15 -9.40 31.21 -20.53
N GLU A 16 -8.52 32.05 -21.07
CA GLU A 16 -8.42 32.33 -22.51
C GLU A 16 -7.27 31.48 -23.11
N PRO A 17 -7.41 30.97 -24.36
CA PRO A 17 -6.42 30.10 -24.98
C PRO A 17 -5.35 30.91 -25.71
N GLY A 18 -4.07 30.71 -25.35
CA GLY A 18 -2.93 31.38 -25.95
C GLY A 18 -2.00 30.43 -26.71
N SER A 19 -2.09 30.50 -28.03
CA SER A 19 -1.05 30.30 -29.07
C SER A 19 -0.21 29.01 -29.11
N GLU A 20 -0.45 28.29 -30.20
CA GLU A 20 0.42 27.32 -30.85
C GLU A 20 1.84 27.86 -31.12
N SER A 21 2.85 27.01 -30.93
CA SER A 21 4.12 27.12 -31.67
C SER A 21 4.81 25.75 -31.78
N ASN A 22 4.77 25.22 -33.01
CA ASN A 22 5.70 24.31 -33.68
C ASN A 22 6.76 23.59 -32.84
N TRP A 23 6.66 22.26 -32.77
CA TRP A 23 7.82 21.38 -32.58
C TRP A 23 8.29 20.86 -33.94
N GLY A 24 9.37 21.46 -34.45
CA GLY A 24 10.16 20.94 -35.56
C GLY A 24 11.16 19.90 -35.06
N LEU A 25 11.31 18.82 -35.84
CA LEU A 25 12.24 17.71 -35.63
C LEU A 25 13.60 17.95 -36.32
N GLU A 26 14.62 17.31 -35.73
CA GLU A 26 15.94 16.87 -36.28
C GLU A 26 17.18 17.82 -36.16
N PRO A 27 18.43 17.32 -36.34
CA PRO A 27 19.20 16.54 -35.35
C PRO A 27 20.68 17.02 -35.22
N ASP A 28 21.51 16.23 -34.52
CA ASP A 28 23.00 16.26 -34.45
C ASP A 28 23.74 17.30 -33.60
N GLY A 29 24.83 16.83 -32.96
CA GLY A 29 25.97 17.69 -32.62
C GLY A 29 26.57 17.54 -31.23
N SER A 30 27.76 16.94 -31.17
CA SER A 30 28.61 16.67 -30.02
C SER A 30 29.18 17.89 -29.27
N ALA A 31 29.62 17.60 -28.04
CA ALA A 31 30.75 18.18 -27.29
C ALA A 31 30.56 19.48 -26.47
N GLY A 32 30.54 19.29 -25.14
CA GLY A 32 31.55 19.89 -24.27
C GLY A 32 31.17 21.15 -23.49
N LEU A 33 30.84 21.00 -22.21
CA LEU A 33 31.27 21.94 -21.16
C LEU A 33 31.18 21.26 -19.78
N LYS A 34 32.36 20.89 -19.27
CA LYS A 34 32.60 20.57 -17.86
C LYS A 34 32.77 21.88 -17.08
N HIS A 35 32.43 21.82 -15.80
CA HIS A 35 32.75 22.71 -14.67
C HIS A 35 31.67 23.70 -14.26
N GLY A 36 31.11 23.44 -13.08
CA GLY A 36 30.65 24.49 -12.18
C GLY A 36 29.23 24.35 -11.66
N VAL A 37 28.92 23.35 -10.82
CA VAL A 37 28.06 23.48 -9.63
C VAL A 37 28.36 22.33 -8.65
N GLU A 38 29.53 22.34 -8.03
CA GLU A 38 29.78 21.58 -6.79
C GLU A 38 30.42 22.54 -5.79
N ARG A 39 29.57 23.23 -5.01
CA ARG A 39 29.85 23.86 -3.72
C ARG A 39 28.69 24.78 -3.37
N GLU A 40 27.72 24.23 -2.67
CA GLU A 40 26.94 24.91 -1.62
C GLU A 40 25.87 23.95 -1.13
N LEU A 41 26.22 23.11 -0.15
CA LEU A 41 25.30 22.45 0.79
C LEU A 41 26.15 21.80 1.90
N ALA A 42 26.91 22.64 2.60
CA ALA A 42 27.64 22.28 3.81
C ALA A 42 27.63 23.47 4.76
N CYS A 43 26.50 23.66 5.48
CA CYS A 43 26.45 24.28 6.81
C CYS A 43 24.99 24.43 7.26
N ALA A 44 24.56 23.53 8.14
CA ALA A 44 23.68 23.81 9.30
C ALA A 44 23.30 22.46 9.96
N ALA A 45 24.31 21.71 10.41
CA ALA A 45 24.08 20.65 11.38
C ALA A 45 24.05 21.30 12.76
N THR A 46 22.90 21.26 13.43
CA THR A 46 22.83 21.33 14.90
C THR A 46 22.39 19.95 15.38
N PRO A 47 23.08 19.36 16.39
CA PRO A 47 22.81 18.00 16.81
C PRO A 47 21.66 17.98 17.83
N VAL A 48 20.53 17.40 17.44
CA VAL A 48 19.51 16.93 18.39
C VAL A 48 19.23 15.46 18.09
N THR A 49 20.01 14.63 18.80
CA THR A 49 19.74 13.28 19.31
C THR A 49 18.79 12.36 18.53
N ASP A 50 19.39 11.28 17.99
CA ASP A 50 18.91 9.90 17.94
C ASP A 50 17.39 9.64 17.97
N ARG A 51 16.89 9.19 16.82
CA ARG A 51 16.12 7.95 16.64
C ARG A 51 15.83 7.76 15.14
N LEU A 52 16.52 6.79 14.53
CA LEU A 52 16.48 6.41 13.11
C LEU A 52 16.98 7.46 12.10
N GLY A 53 18.25 7.84 12.19
CA GLY A 53 18.97 8.45 11.07
C GLY A 53 19.45 7.41 10.05
N VAL A 54 18.55 6.77 9.30
CA VAL A 54 18.93 5.93 8.14
C VAL A 54 18.67 6.70 6.85
N PHE A 55 19.70 7.42 6.40
CA PHE A 55 19.74 7.89 5.01
C PHE A 55 20.02 6.69 4.11
N VAL A 56 19.03 6.27 3.32
CA VAL A 56 19.22 5.28 2.26
C VAL A 56 19.92 5.99 1.10
N LEU A 57 21.26 6.02 1.13
CA LEU A 57 22.06 6.40 -0.03
C LEU A 57 22.32 5.13 -0.84
N GLY A 58 21.98 5.17 -2.13
CA GLY A 58 22.11 4.03 -3.04
C GLY A 58 23.56 3.55 -3.12
N GLY A 59 23.80 2.33 -2.66
CA GLY A 59 25.10 1.65 -2.67
C GLY A 59 25.01 0.24 -3.27
N ASN A 60 26.14 -0.28 -3.74
CA ASN A 60 26.28 -1.61 -4.35
C ASN A 60 25.87 -2.76 -3.40
N SER A 61 25.64 -3.94 -3.97
CA SER A 61 25.07 -5.14 -3.31
C SER A 61 25.77 -5.58 -2.01
N GLU A 62 27.08 -5.35 -1.88
CA GLU A 62 27.89 -5.69 -0.72
C GLU A 62 27.71 -4.70 0.45
N SER A 63 27.49 -3.42 0.13
CA SER A 63 27.14 -2.36 1.08
C SER A 63 25.75 -2.59 1.70
N SER A 64 24.82 -3.16 0.93
CA SER A 64 23.46 -3.47 1.40
C SER A 64 23.45 -4.58 2.47
N ILE A 65 24.33 -5.57 2.39
CA ILE A 65 24.43 -6.68 3.36
C ILE A 65 25.05 -6.19 4.68
N GLN A 66 26.12 -5.40 4.60
CA GLN A 66 26.73 -4.76 5.76
C GLN A 66 25.72 -3.83 6.46
N GLN A 67 24.96 -3.06 5.69
CA GLN A 67 23.92 -2.17 6.19
C GLN A 67 22.72 -2.93 6.77
N THR A 68 22.31 -4.05 6.16
CA THR A 68 21.27 -4.94 6.73
C THR A 68 21.73 -5.50 8.07
N ARG A 69 22.97 -6.01 8.14
CA ARG A 69 23.57 -6.49 9.39
C ARG A 69 23.71 -5.39 10.42
N GLU A 70 24.14 -4.18 10.05
CA GLU A 70 24.22 -3.04 10.97
C GLU A 70 22.85 -2.56 11.46
N ILE A 71 21.81 -2.57 10.60
CA ILE A 71 20.42 -2.26 11.00
C ILE A 71 19.91 -3.32 11.99
N LEU A 72 20.14 -4.60 11.71
CA LEU A 72 19.77 -5.72 12.58
C LEU A 72 20.54 -5.72 13.89
N ILE A 73 21.85 -5.42 13.86
CA ILE A 73 22.73 -5.37 15.04
C ILE A 73 22.43 -4.12 15.88
N ARG A 74 22.19 -2.95 15.28
CA ARG A 74 21.80 -1.74 16.04
C ARG A 74 20.41 -1.89 16.66
N GLY A 75 19.49 -2.63 16.02
CA GLY A 75 18.21 -2.99 16.60
C GLY A 75 18.31 -3.94 17.81
N GLN A 76 19.45 -4.62 18.02
CA GLN A 76 19.73 -5.39 19.23
C GLN A 76 20.23 -4.54 20.40
N ILE A 77 20.67 -3.29 20.14
CA ILE A 77 21.26 -2.40 21.17
C ILE A 77 20.18 -1.51 21.83
N ASP A 78 19.05 -1.28 21.16
CA ASP A 78 17.85 -0.70 21.78
C ASP A 78 17.01 -1.83 22.41
N GLU A 79 16.97 -1.89 23.75
CA GLU A 79 16.18 -2.87 24.51
C GLU A 79 14.70 -2.82 24.09
N GLY A 80 14.25 -3.81 23.29
CA GLY A 80 12.82 -4.03 23.03
C GLY A 80 12.41 -4.50 21.62
N ILE A 81 13.31 -4.58 20.65
CA ILE A 81 12.97 -5.15 19.33
C ILE A 81 13.11 -6.68 19.41
N GLU A 82 12.01 -7.44 19.30
CA GLU A 82 12.07 -8.90 19.03
C GLU A 82 12.99 -9.10 17.83
N SER A 83 14.17 -9.69 18.05
CA SER A 83 15.20 -9.80 17.03
C SER A 83 14.67 -10.56 15.81
N VAL A 84 14.65 -9.91 14.65
CA VAL A 84 14.33 -10.55 13.36
C VAL A 84 15.29 -11.72 13.15
N LYS A 85 14.74 -12.94 13.04
CA LYS A 85 15.56 -14.14 12.90
C LYS A 85 16.23 -14.18 11.53
N ILE A 86 17.53 -14.48 11.53
CA ILE A 86 18.27 -14.70 10.29
C ILE A 86 18.22 -16.18 9.96
N TYR A 87 17.61 -16.49 8.81
CA TYR A 87 17.54 -17.84 8.27
C TYR A 87 18.61 -18.03 7.22
N THR A 88 19.14 -19.24 7.12
CA THR A 88 20.01 -19.61 6.00
C THR A 88 19.18 -19.93 4.76
N TYR A 89 19.74 -19.72 3.56
CA TYR A 89 19.07 -20.11 2.31
C TYR A 89 18.74 -21.60 2.32
N LYS A 90 19.67 -22.45 2.80
CA LYS A 90 19.48 -23.90 2.92
C LYS A 90 18.29 -24.26 3.81
N GLU A 91 18.09 -23.55 4.91
CA GLU A 91 16.92 -23.78 5.79
C GLU A 91 15.61 -23.46 5.07
N LEU A 92 15.54 -22.32 4.39
CA LEU A 92 14.33 -21.92 3.68
C LEU A 92 14.06 -22.80 2.47
N LYS A 93 15.12 -23.19 1.74
CA LYS A 93 15.07 -24.17 0.66
C LYS A 93 14.46 -25.49 1.13
N ASN A 94 14.91 -26.01 2.27
CA ASN A 94 14.35 -27.24 2.83
C ASN A 94 12.90 -27.03 3.32
N ALA A 95 12.59 -25.88 3.90
CA ALA A 95 11.25 -25.57 4.41
C ALA A 95 10.19 -25.46 3.30
N THR A 96 10.59 -25.08 2.09
CA THR A 96 9.71 -24.88 0.92
C THR A 96 9.76 -26.04 -0.08
N ASP A 97 10.46 -27.13 0.23
CA ASP A 97 10.71 -28.24 -0.69
C ASP A 97 11.37 -27.77 -2.00
N ASP A 98 12.52 -27.11 -1.89
CA ASP A 98 13.25 -26.47 -2.99
C ASP A 98 12.40 -25.47 -3.79
N PHE A 99 11.64 -24.63 -3.08
CA PHE A 99 10.72 -23.65 -3.68
C PHE A 99 9.81 -24.30 -4.72
N SER A 100 9.32 -25.51 -4.42
CA SER A 100 8.47 -26.30 -5.30
C SER A 100 7.26 -25.49 -5.78
N PRO A 101 6.90 -25.57 -7.07
CA PRO A 101 5.67 -24.94 -7.60
C PRO A 101 4.41 -25.37 -6.85
N ALA A 102 4.39 -26.58 -6.27
CA ALA A 102 3.27 -27.07 -5.46
C ALA A 102 3.07 -26.26 -4.16
N ASN A 103 4.13 -25.62 -3.68
CA ASN A 103 4.11 -24.75 -2.50
C ASN A 103 3.92 -23.27 -2.86
N LYS A 104 3.85 -22.91 -4.15
CA LYS A 104 3.68 -21.51 -4.57
C LYS A 104 2.25 -21.05 -4.26
N ILE A 105 2.13 -20.03 -3.42
CA ILE A 105 0.83 -19.48 -2.98
C ILE A 105 0.53 -18.10 -3.57
N GLY A 106 1.53 -17.44 -4.16
CA GLY A 106 1.34 -16.15 -4.80
C GLY A 106 2.52 -15.73 -5.66
N GLU A 107 2.25 -14.83 -6.60
CA GLU A 107 3.24 -14.18 -7.43
C GLU A 107 2.76 -12.78 -7.78
N GLY A 108 3.66 -11.81 -7.73
CA GLY A 108 3.37 -10.43 -8.09
C GLY A 108 4.62 -9.66 -8.49
N GLY A 109 4.48 -8.35 -8.67
CA GLY A 109 5.59 -7.47 -9.07
C GLY A 109 6.76 -7.40 -8.10
N PHE A 110 6.62 -8.02 -6.92
CA PHE A 110 7.62 -8.04 -5.86
C PHE A 110 8.28 -9.42 -5.69
N GLY A 111 7.87 -10.43 -6.46
CA GLY A 111 8.43 -11.78 -6.40
C GLY A 111 7.41 -12.86 -6.13
N SER A 112 7.91 -14.04 -5.78
CA SER A 112 7.10 -15.25 -5.55
C SER A 112 6.98 -15.55 -4.06
N VAL A 113 5.81 -16.02 -3.64
CA VAL A 113 5.54 -16.40 -2.24
C VAL A 113 5.26 -17.90 -2.18
N TYR A 114 5.94 -18.58 -1.27
CA TYR A 114 5.83 -20.02 -1.06
C TYR A 114 5.35 -20.32 0.35
N LYS A 115 4.48 -21.32 0.49
CA LYS A 115 4.19 -21.94 1.78
C LYS A 115 5.38 -22.80 2.19
N GLY A 116 5.81 -22.67 3.44
CA GLY A 116 6.88 -23.48 3.99
C GLY A 116 6.54 -24.02 5.37
N ARG A 117 7.30 -25.02 5.81
CA ARG A 117 7.26 -25.54 7.18
C ARG A 117 8.67 -25.53 7.75
N LEU A 118 8.90 -24.74 8.79
CA LEU A 118 10.17 -24.68 9.50
C LEU A 118 10.41 -25.99 10.28
N ARG A 119 11.65 -26.20 10.74
CA ARG A 119 12.04 -27.42 11.48
C ARG A 119 11.27 -27.63 12.79
N ASP A 120 10.84 -26.54 13.42
CA ASP A 120 10.02 -26.56 14.63
C ASP A 120 8.53 -26.84 14.34
N GLY A 121 8.16 -27.08 13.08
CA GLY A 121 6.79 -27.35 12.64
C GLY A 121 6.00 -26.10 12.27
N THR A 122 6.53 -24.89 12.53
CA THR A 122 5.85 -23.62 12.23
C THR A 122 5.60 -23.48 10.73
N VAL A 123 4.35 -23.20 10.36
CA VAL A 123 3.97 -22.92 8.97
C VAL A 123 4.22 -21.45 8.67
N VAL A 124 4.88 -21.17 7.55
CA VAL A 124 5.34 -19.84 7.17
C VAL A 124 5.01 -19.50 5.73
N ALA A 125 4.95 -18.21 5.43
CA ALA A 125 4.97 -17.68 4.07
C ALA A 125 6.36 -17.12 3.75
N VAL A 126 6.99 -17.68 2.73
CA VAL A 126 8.36 -17.38 2.30
C VAL A 126 8.30 -16.55 1.01
N LYS A 127 8.49 -15.23 1.13
CA LYS A 127 8.49 -14.28 0.03
C LYS A 127 9.90 -14.14 -0.52
N VAL A 128 10.11 -14.68 -1.72
CA VAL A 128 11.37 -14.60 -2.48
C VAL A 128 11.29 -13.39 -3.39
N LEU A 129 12.09 -12.36 -3.10
CA LEU A 129 12.15 -11.15 -3.91
C LEU A 129 13.06 -11.38 -5.13
N SER A 130 12.68 -10.83 -6.28
CA SER A 130 13.49 -10.96 -7.50
C SER A 130 14.84 -10.25 -7.33
N ALA A 131 15.92 -11.03 -7.37
CA ALA A 131 17.31 -10.56 -7.21
C ALA A 131 17.81 -9.72 -8.41
N GLU A 132 17.12 -9.81 -9.55
CA GLU A 132 17.57 -9.24 -10.83
C GLU A 132 17.24 -7.74 -10.97
N SER A 133 16.48 -7.17 -10.04
CA SER A 133 16.06 -5.76 -10.11
C SER A 133 16.62 -4.94 -8.94
N LYS A 134 17.13 -3.74 -9.25
CA LYS A 134 17.46 -2.72 -8.22
C LYS A 134 16.26 -2.41 -7.30
N HIS A 135 15.05 -2.57 -7.81
CA HIS A 135 13.82 -2.35 -7.06
C HIS A 135 13.60 -3.43 -5.97
N GLY A 136 13.89 -4.71 -6.26
CA GLY A 136 13.73 -5.81 -5.31
C GLY A 136 14.64 -5.68 -4.07
N ALA A 137 15.90 -5.29 -4.25
CA ALA A 137 16.82 -5.04 -3.14
C ALA A 137 16.37 -3.88 -2.24
N GLN A 138 15.88 -2.79 -2.85
CA GLN A 138 15.36 -1.65 -2.09
C GLN A 138 14.09 -2.03 -1.31
N GLN A 139 13.20 -2.82 -1.91
CA GLN A 139 11.99 -3.30 -1.25
C GLN A 139 12.30 -4.21 -0.08
N PHE A 140 13.27 -5.12 -0.22
CA PHE A 140 13.76 -5.97 0.87
C PHE A 140 14.18 -5.15 2.08
N LEU A 141 15.06 -4.16 1.86
CA LEU A 141 15.58 -3.30 2.91
C LEU A 141 14.47 -2.46 3.55
N THR A 142 13.59 -1.90 2.72
CA THR A 142 12.45 -1.09 3.17
C THR A 142 11.54 -1.92 4.05
N GLU A 143 11.19 -3.12 3.60
CA GLU A 143 10.26 -4.01 4.30
C GLU A 143 10.84 -4.42 5.66
N ILE A 144 12.10 -4.89 5.72
CA ILE A 144 12.77 -5.20 6.99
C ILE A 144 12.81 -3.97 7.90
N THR A 145 13.24 -2.82 7.39
CA THR A 145 13.38 -1.60 8.21
C THR A 145 12.04 -1.14 8.78
N VAL A 146 10.95 -1.31 8.05
CA VAL A 146 9.64 -0.80 8.44
C VAL A 146 8.88 -1.78 9.33
N ILE A 147 8.79 -3.06 8.97
CA ILE A 147 7.96 -4.02 9.72
C ILE A 147 8.71 -4.69 10.88
N SER A 148 10.05 -4.62 10.91
CA SER A 148 10.83 -5.17 12.03
C SER A 148 10.38 -4.52 13.34
N GLY A 149 9.97 -5.34 14.30
CA GLY A 149 9.48 -4.89 15.61
C GLY A 149 8.06 -4.33 15.62
N LEU A 150 7.36 -4.23 14.48
CA LEU A 150 5.94 -3.88 14.47
C LEU A 150 5.11 -5.09 14.85
N ILE A 151 4.40 -4.99 15.97
CA ILE A 151 3.47 -6.03 16.45
C ILE A 151 2.11 -5.40 16.62
N HIS A 152 1.15 -5.85 15.82
CA HIS A 152 -0.23 -5.39 15.87
C HIS A 152 -1.17 -6.46 15.30
N GLU A 153 -2.37 -6.59 15.87
CA GLU A 153 -3.35 -7.62 15.47
C GLU A 153 -3.71 -7.54 13.98
N ASN A 154 -3.72 -6.34 13.40
CA ASN A 154 -4.09 -6.13 12.00
C ASN A 154 -2.91 -5.92 11.03
N LEU A 155 -1.69 -6.33 11.43
CA LEU A 155 -0.51 -6.35 10.55
C LEU A 155 0.02 -7.78 10.42
N VAL A 156 0.68 -8.10 9.30
CA VAL A 156 1.43 -9.35 9.18
C VAL A 156 2.63 -9.35 10.13
N LYS A 157 2.97 -10.51 10.68
CA LYS A 157 4.14 -10.69 11.54
C LYS A 157 5.32 -11.19 10.69
N LEU A 158 6.38 -10.38 10.63
CA LEU A 158 7.67 -10.81 10.09
C LEU A 158 8.38 -11.69 11.14
N TYR A 159 8.66 -12.93 10.78
CA TYR A 159 9.46 -13.85 11.62
C TYR A 159 10.95 -13.67 11.39
N GLY A 160 11.36 -13.33 10.16
CA GLY A 160 12.77 -13.23 9.84
C GLY A 160 13.05 -12.99 8.37
N CYS A 161 14.33 -13.03 8.03
CA CYS A 161 14.79 -12.87 6.66
C CYS A 161 16.01 -13.75 6.35
N CYS A 162 16.28 -13.95 5.06
CA CYS A 162 17.54 -14.48 4.53
C CYS A 162 18.12 -13.45 3.55
N ALA A 163 19.41 -13.16 3.76
CA ALA A 163 20.21 -12.26 2.93
C ALA A 163 21.57 -12.92 2.64
N GLU A 164 21.55 -14.05 1.93
CA GLU A 164 22.74 -14.80 1.50
C GLU A 164 22.97 -14.59 0.01
N GLU A 165 24.20 -14.22 -0.38
CA GLU A 165 24.58 -13.98 -1.78
C GLU A 165 23.60 -13.00 -2.48
N SER A 166 22.93 -13.47 -3.55
CA SER A 166 21.89 -12.74 -4.28
C SER A 166 20.48 -13.00 -3.74
N HIS A 167 20.30 -13.95 -2.81
CA HIS A 167 19.00 -14.31 -2.27
C HIS A 167 18.51 -13.25 -1.28
N ARG A 168 17.29 -12.76 -1.51
CA ARG A 168 16.58 -11.80 -0.65
C ARG A 168 15.22 -12.38 -0.34
N ILE A 169 15.08 -12.93 0.86
CA ILE A 169 13.90 -13.72 1.23
C ILE A 169 13.37 -13.23 2.57
N LEU A 170 12.05 -13.03 2.65
CA LEU A 170 11.34 -12.62 3.86
C LEU A 170 10.43 -13.76 4.33
N VAL A 171 10.37 -13.96 5.63
CA VAL A 171 9.62 -15.06 6.27
C VAL A 171 8.54 -14.47 7.16
N TYR A 172 7.29 -14.73 6.83
CA TYR A 172 6.11 -14.26 7.57
C TYR A 172 5.35 -15.41 8.20
N ASN A 173 4.46 -15.08 9.13
CA ASN A 173 3.39 -15.99 9.50
C ASN A 173 2.54 -16.34 8.27
N TYR A 174 2.20 -17.62 8.11
CA TYR A 174 1.25 -18.04 7.09
C TYR A 174 -0.17 -17.63 7.49
N LEU A 175 -0.99 -17.28 6.50
CA LEU A 175 -2.39 -16.85 6.66
C LEU A 175 -3.27 -17.70 5.75
N GLU A 176 -4.31 -18.31 6.32
CA GLU A 176 -5.05 -19.41 5.71
C GLU A 176 -6.03 -18.96 4.61
N HIS A 177 -6.61 -17.78 4.77
CA HIS A 177 -7.71 -17.31 3.92
C HIS A 177 -7.24 -16.34 2.83
N ASN A 178 -5.96 -16.43 2.43
CA ASN A 178 -5.38 -15.66 1.32
C ASN A 178 -5.66 -14.16 1.42
N SER A 179 -5.63 -13.44 0.29
CA SER A 179 -5.95 -12.01 0.21
C SER A 179 -7.43 -11.73 -0.07
N LEU A 180 -7.93 -10.56 0.33
CA LEU A 180 -9.29 -10.10 -0.03
C LEU A 180 -9.51 -10.09 -1.55
N ALA A 181 -8.47 -9.76 -2.33
CA ALA A 181 -8.56 -9.81 -3.79
C ALA A 181 -8.90 -11.22 -4.31
N GLN A 182 -8.44 -12.27 -3.63
CA GLN A 182 -8.70 -13.65 -4.03
C GLN A 182 -10.00 -14.21 -3.43
N THR A 183 -10.31 -13.89 -2.18
CA THR A 183 -11.44 -14.49 -1.46
C THR A 183 -12.75 -13.73 -1.60
N LEU A 184 -12.71 -12.39 -1.62
CA LEU A 184 -13.90 -11.55 -1.75
C LEU A 184 -14.15 -11.14 -3.21
N LEU A 185 -13.09 -10.67 -3.89
CA LEU A 185 -13.21 -10.10 -5.24
C LEU A 185 -12.89 -11.11 -6.36
N GLY A 186 -12.29 -12.24 -6.01
CA GLY A 186 -11.83 -13.25 -6.95
C GLY A 186 -12.97 -14.04 -7.59
N PHE A 187 -12.66 -14.70 -8.72
CA PHE A 187 -13.55 -15.65 -9.40
C PHE A 187 -13.47 -17.07 -8.81
N SER A 188 -12.56 -17.31 -7.88
CA SER A 188 -12.39 -18.62 -7.28
C SER A 188 -13.48 -18.87 -6.26
N HIS A 189 -14.04 -20.08 -6.22
CA HIS A 189 -15.03 -20.51 -5.24
C HIS A 189 -14.41 -20.55 -3.84
N SER A 190 -14.32 -19.39 -3.19
CA SER A 190 -14.12 -19.31 -1.76
C SER A 190 -15.43 -19.78 -1.10
N SER A 191 -15.36 -20.77 -0.23
CA SER A 191 -16.50 -21.21 0.59
C SER A 191 -16.83 -20.21 1.70
N ILE A 192 -16.05 -19.13 1.81
CA ILE A 192 -16.23 -18.09 2.82
C ILE A 192 -17.31 -17.14 2.32
N GLN A 193 -18.44 -17.12 3.03
CA GLN A 193 -19.44 -16.09 2.85
C GLN A 193 -19.04 -14.86 3.67
N PHE A 194 -18.82 -13.75 2.99
CA PHE A 194 -18.59 -12.46 3.62
C PHE A 194 -19.91 -11.74 3.79
N ASP A 195 -20.63 -12.08 4.87
CA ASP A 195 -21.82 -11.34 5.31
C ASP A 195 -21.47 -9.88 5.66
N TRP A 196 -22.50 -9.05 5.87
CA TRP A 196 -22.31 -7.63 6.16
C TRP A 196 -21.40 -7.42 7.38
N ARG A 197 -21.64 -8.18 8.45
CA ARG A 197 -20.91 -8.09 9.71
C ARG A 197 -19.42 -8.41 9.53
N ALA A 198 -19.08 -9.43 8.76
CA ALA A 198 -17.70 -9.80 8.44
C ALA A 198 -17.01 -8.67 7.66
N ARG A 199 -17.69 -8.08 6.66
CA ARG A 199 -17.16 -6.95 5.89
C ARG A 199 -16.89 -5.74 6.79
N VAL A 200 -17.82 -5.38 7.68
CA VAL A 200 -17.63 -4.30 8.65
C VAL A 200 -16.44 -4.59 9.58
N LYS A 201 -16.34 -5.81 10.13
CA LYS A 201 -15.22 -6.23 10.99
C LYS A 201 -13.88 -6.08 10.26
N ILE A 202 -13.82 -6.47 8.98
CA ILE A 202 -12.64 -6.34 8.12
C ILE A 202 -12.28 -4.87 7.92
N CYS A 203 -13.24 -4.01 7.56
CA CYS A 203 -13.03 -2.58 7.39
C CYS A 203 -12.46 -1.93 8.65
N ILE A 204 -13.05 -2.24 9.82
CA ILE A 204 -12.58 -1.75 11.13
C ILE A 204 -11.16 -2.24 11.43
N GLY A 205 -10.86 -3.52 11.18
CA GLY A 205 -9.52 -4.07 11.41
C GLY A 205 -8.45 -3.40 10.55
N ILE A 206 -8.73 -3.16 9.27
CA ILE A 206 -7.82 -2.43 8.38
C ILE A 206 -7.60 -1.00 8.90
N ALA A 207 -8.68 -0.30 9.28
CA ALA A 207 -8.59 1.04 9.84
C ALA A 207 -7.75 1.10 11.13
N ARG A 208 -7.89 0.11 12.01
CA ARG A 208 -7.06 -0.02 13.23
C ARG A 208 -5.58 -0.21 12.89
N GLY A 209 -5.26 -1.08 11.93
CA GLY A 209 -3.90 -1.28 11.45
C GLY A 209 -3.28 0.00 10.88
N LEU A 210 -4.04 0.74 10.06
CA LEU A 210 -3.60 2.03 9.51
C LEU A 210 -3.41 3.09 10.61
N ALA A 211 -4.35 3.21 11.54
CA ALA A 211 -4.25 4.13 12.66
C ALA A 211 -3.01 3.84 13.52
N PHE A 212 -2.69 2.56 13.76
CA PHE A 212 -1.46 2.17 14.44
C PHE A 212 -0.21 2.70 13.70
N LEU A 213 -0.09 2.45 12.40
CA LEU A 213 1.04 2.92 11.57
C LEU A 213 1.14 4.45 11.54
N HIS A 214 -0.01 5.14 11.45
CA HIS A 214 -0.10 6.58 11.25
C HIS A 214 0.03 7.40 12.53
N ASP A 215 -0.35 6.85 13.68
CA ASP A 215 -0.46 7.62 14.93
C ASP A 215 0.36 7.04 16.09
N LYS A 216 0.64 5.73 16.11
CA LYS A 216 1.35 5.07 17.21
C LYS A 216 2.81 4.79 16.90
N VAL A 217 3.14 4.42 15.67
CA VAL A 217 4.53 4.18 15.26
C VAL A 217 5.29 5.51 15.09
N ARG A 218 6.57 5.54 15.50
CA ARG A 218 7.48 6.68 15.33
C ARG A 218 8.83 6.21 14.77
N PRO A 219 9.33 6.79 13.66
CA PRO A 219 8.63 7.71 12.74
C PRO A 219 7.31 7.12 12.21
N HIS A 220 6.37 7.96 11.78
CA HIS A 220 5.11 7.47 11.24
C HIS A 220 5.36 6.63 9.99
N VAL A 221 4.58 5.59 9.77
CA VAL A 221 4.70 4.74 8.58
C VAL A 221 3.57 5.05 7.62
N VAL A 222 3.89 5.42 6.38
CA VAL A 222 2.94 5.49 5.27
C VAL A 222 3.16 4.29 4.36
N HIS A 223 2.14 3.46 4.19
CA HIS A 223 2.23 2.17 3.50
C HIS A 223 2.39 2.32 1.97
N ARG A 224 1.67 3.27 1.36
CA ARG A 224 1.68 3.61 -0.08
C ARG A 224 1.12 2.56 -1.04
N ASP A 225 0.59 1.44 -0.54
CA ASP A 225 0.06 0.36 -1.40
C ASP A 225 -1.08 -0.42 -0.73
N ILE A 226 -1.99 0.32 -0.08
CA ILE A 226 -3.22 -0.25 0.47
C ILE A 226 -4.16 -0.63 -0.68
N LYS A 227 -4.47 -1.93 -0.78
CA LYS A 227 -5.33 -2.52 -1.82
C LYS A 227 -5.78 -3.92 -1.40
N ALA A 228 -6.79 -4.47 -2.07
CA ALA A 228 -7.38 -5.75 -1.69
C ALA A 228 -6.39 -6.93 -1.71
N SER A 229 -5.38 -6.93 -2.59
CA SER A 229 -4.38 -8.00 -2.64
C SER A 229 -3.34 -7.92 -1.52
N ASN A 230 -3.22 -6.78 -0.84
CA ASN A 230 -2.31 -6.58 0.28
C ASN A 230 -3.00 -6.70 1.64
N ILE A 231 -4.31 -7.00 1.67
CA ILE A 231 -5.03 -7.37 2.90
C ILE A 231 -5.21 -8.87 2.91
N LEU A 232 -4.48 -9.53 3.79
CA LEU A 232 -4.57 -10.97 4.02
C LEU A 232 -5.54 -11.27 5.16
N LEU A 233 -6.08 -12.48 5.19
CA LEU A 233 -7.03 -12.92 6.23
C LEU A 233 -6.45 -14.13 6.98
N ASP A 234 -6.43 -14.04 8.31
CA ASP A 234 -6.16 -15.22 9.16
C ASP A 234 -7.40 -16.12 9.24
N LYS A 235 -7.23 -17.31 9.85
CA LYS A 235 -8.29 -18.29 10.09
C LYS A 235 -9.61 -17.73 10.66
N ASP A 236 -9.57 -16.61 11.40
CA ASP A 236 -10.71 -15.99 12.09
C ASP A 236 -11.29 -14.78 11.31
N LEU A 237 -10.93 -14.68 10.02
CA LEU A 237 -11.25 -13.56 9.11
C LEU A 237 -10.78 -12.20 9.63
N THR A 238 -9.71 -12.19 10.44
CA THR A 238 -9.12 -10.93 10.91
C THR A 238 -8.15 -10.40 9.84
N PRO A 239 -8.32 -9.16 9.38
CA PRO A 239 -7.50 -8.60 8.32
C PRO A 239 -6.09 -8.29 8.82
N LYS A 240 -5.11 -8.61 8.00
CA LYS A 240 -3.68 -8.30 8.17
C LYS A 240 -3.19 -7.48 6.99
N ILE A 241 -2.77 -6.25 7.24
CA ILE A 241 -2.08 -5.42 6.25
C ILE A 241 -0.70 -6.03 6.01
N SER A 242 -0.35 -6.22 4.74
CA SER A 242 0.88 -6.86 4.26
C SER A 242 1.56 -6.04 3.17
N ASP A 243 2.78 -6.44 2.80
CA ASP A 243 3.56 -5.88 1.70
C ASP A 243 4.05 -4.44 1.93
N PHE A 244 5.04 -4.30 2.80
CA PHE A 244 5.61 -3.01 3.18
C PHE A 244 6.75 -2.57 2.26
N GLY A 245 6.96 -3.25 1.13
CA GLY A 245 8.08 -2.98 0.22
C GLY A 245 8.09 -1.55 -0.37
N LEU A 246 6.93 -0.88 -0.42
CA LEU A 246 6.81 0.52 -0.88
C LEU A 246 6.71 1.54 0.26
N ALA A 247 6.69 1.10 1.52
CA ALA A 247 6.42 1.97 2.66
C ALA A 247 7.47 3.09 2.82
N LYS A 248 7.07 4.17 3.48
CA LYS A 248 7.94 5.30 3.81
C LYS A 248 7.79 5.73 5.26
N LEU A 249 8.93 6.04 5.87
CA LEU A 249 8.99 6.68 7.17
C LEU A 249 8.76 8.19 7.01
N LEU A 250 7.79 8.71 7.73
CA LEU A 250 7.44 10.12 7.82
C LEU A 250 7.81 10.62 9.22
N PRO A 251 8.83 11.50 9.36
CA PRO A 251 9.16 12.13 10.63
C PRO A 251 7.95 12.86 11.24
N ALA A 252 7.81 12.84 12.56
CA ALA A 252 6.64 13.36 13.26
C ALA A 252 6.40 14.87 13.05
N ASN A 253 7.45 15.62 12.70
CA ASN A 253 7.40 17.05 12.42
C ASN A 253 7.14 17.39 10.94
N MET A 254 6.99 16.39 10.07
CA MET A 254 6.77 16.59 8.63
C MET A 254 5.33 16.28 8.23
N SER A 255 4.78 17.11 7.33
CA SER A 255 3.46 16.90 6.75
C SER A 255 3.46 15.93 5.56
N HIS A 256 4.60 15.82 4.87
CA HIS A 256 4.75 14.98 3.68
C HIS A 256 6.21 14.55 3.47
N VAL A 257 6.39 13.51 2.65
CA VAL A 257 7.69 13.13 2.06
C VAL A 257 7.58 13.21 0.54
N SER A 258 8.48 13.95 -0.10
CA SER A 258 8.60 13.96 -1.56
C SER A 258 9.35 12.71 -2.04
N THR A 259 8.76 11.94 -2.93
CA THR A 259 9.36 10.72 -3.49
C THR A 259 8.79 10.41 -4.86
N ARG A 260 9.50 9.60 -5.66
CA ARG A 260 8.96 9.03 -6.90
C ARG A 260 7.62 8.33 -6.61
N VAL A 261 6.65 8.59 -7.48
CA VAL A 261 5.33 7.94 -7.43
C VAL A 261 5.50 6.44 -7.64
N ALA A 262 4.93 5.68 -6.72
CA ALA A 262 4.84 4.24 -6.70
C ALA A 262 3.58 3.82 -5.93
N GLY A 263 3.02 2.68 -6.29
CA GLY A 263 1.76 2.14 -5.77
C GLY A 263 0.90 1.62 -6.92
N THR A 264 -0.30 1.15 -6.59
CA THR A 264 -1.20 0.55 -7.58
C THR A 264 -2.14 1.59 -8.18
N LEU A 265 -2.18 1.68 -9.52
CA LEU A 265 -3.12 2.53 -10.25
C LEU A 265 -4.57 2.21 -9.83
N GLY A 266 -5.39 3.26 -9.69
CA GLY A 266 -6.76 3.15 -9.14
C GLY A 266 -6.85 3.34 -7.62
N TYR A 267 -5.76 3.14 -6.87
CA TYR A 267 -5.68 3.41 -5.42
C TYR A 267 -4.87 4.66 -5.08
N LEU A 268 -4.12 5.21 -6.04
CA LEU A 268 -3.28 6.38 -5.83
C LEU A 268 -4.13 7.63 -5.54
N ALA A 269 -3.82 8.30 -4.44
CA ALA A 269 -4.39 9.60 -4.14
C ALA A 269 -3.97 10.63 -5.21
N PRO A 270 -4.89 11.49 -5.66
CA PRO A 270 -4.63 12.41 -6.78
C PRO A 270 -3.49 13.39 -6.48
N GLU A 271 -3.43 13.92 -5.25
CA GLU A 271 -2.36 14.84 -4.84
C GLU A 271 -0.98 14.17 -4.85
N TYR A 272 -0.92 12.88 -4.51
CA TYR A 272 0.31 12.10 -4.56
C TYR A 272 0.70 11.77 -6.01
N ALA A 273 -0.26 11.38 -6.84
CA ALA A 273 -0.03 11.10 -8.25
C ALA A 273 0.49 12.32 -9.03
N ILE A 274 -0.02 13.52 -8.70
CA ILE A 274 0.36 14.77 -9.37
C ILE A 274 1.67 15.34 -8.81
N ARG A 275 1.82 15.37 -7.48
CA ARG A 275 2.89 16.13 -6.82
C ARG A 275 4.05 15.27 -6.31
N GLY A 276 3.91 13.94 -6.30
CA GLY A 276 4.89 13.04 -5.69
C GLY A 276 5.02 13.19 -4.17
N GLN A 277 4.04 13.83 -3.53
CA GLN A 277 4.03 14.09 -2.10
C GLN A 277 3.25 13.00 -1.37
N VAL A 278 3.97 12.14 -0.66
CA VAL A 278 3.37 11.09 0.18
C VAL A 278 2.97 11.68 1.51
N THR A 279 1.73 11.43 1.91
CA THR A 279 1.22 11.79 3.24
C THR A 279 0.47 10.61 3.85
N ARG A 280 0.19 10.68 5.15
CA ARG A 280 -0.75 9.74 5.81
C ARG A 280 -2.13 9.73 5.13
N LYS A 281 -2.56 10.87 4.56
CA LYS A 281 -3.84 10.98 3.84
C LYS A 281 -3.85 10.23 2.50
N SER A 282 -2.69 9.96 1.92
CA SER A 282 -2.60 9.16 0.70
C SER A 282 -3.03 7.70 0.97
N ASP A 283 -2.63 7.12 2.10
CA ASP A 283 -3.14 5.80 2.54
C ASP A 283 -4.64 5.83 2.87
N VAL A 284 -5.14 6.93 3.44
CA VAL A 284 -6.58 7.10 3.74
C VAL A 284 -7.41 7.10 2.46
N TYR A 285 -6.93 7.74 1.39
CA TYR A 285 -7.57 7.68 0.08
C TYR A 285 -7.61 6.24 -0.46
N SER A 286 -6.46 5.54 -0.44
CA SER A 286 -6.38 4.15 -0.89
C SER A 286 -7.29 3.23 -0.07
N PHE A 287 -7.39 3.45 1.23
CA PHE A 287 -8.34 2.76 2.10
C PHE A 287 -9.80 3.06 1.72
N GLY A 288 -10.13 4.31 1.38
CA GLY A 288 -11.46 4.68 0.88
C GLY A 288 -11.85 3.92 -0.39
N VAL A 289 -10.93 3.76 -1.34
CA VAL A 289 -11.14 2.93 -2.54
C VAL A 289 -11.40 1.47 -2.14
N LEU A 290 -10.57 0.92 -1.25
CA LEU A 290 -10.71 -0.45 -0.77
C LEU A 290 -12.04 -0.68 -0.01
N LEU A 291 -12.51 0.29 0.76
CA LEU A 291 -13.83 0.24 1.42
C LEU A 291 -14.94 0.05 0.38
N LEU A 292 -14.89 0.78 -0.74
CA LEU A 292 -15.88 0.64 -1.80
C LEU A 292 -15.83 -0.75 -2.44
N GLU A 293 -14.64 -1.32 -2.62
CA GLU A 293 -14.52 -2.69 -3.13
C GLU A 293 -15.12 -3.71 -2.17
N ILE A 294 -14.88 -3.55 -0.86
CA ILE A 294 -15.40 -4.45 0.17
C ILE A 294 -16.93 -4.37 0.21
N VAL A 295 -17.50 -3.16 0.25
CA VAL A 295 -18.95 -2.95 0.35
C VAL A 295 -19.69 -3.40 -0.93
N SER A 296 -19.11 -3.13 -2.11
CA SER A 296 -19.74 -3.46 -3.38
C SER A 296 -19.50 -4.88 -3.86
N GLY A 297 -18.48 -5.56 -3.34
CA GLY A 297 -18.01 -6.85 -3.88
C GLY A 297 -17.44 -6.72 -5.31
N ARG A 298 -17.14 -5.50 -5.77
CA ARG A 298 -16.64 -5.19 -7.11
C ARG A 298 -15.19 -4.74 -7.03
N CYS A 299 -14.38 -5.20 -7.97
CA CYS A 299 -13.00 -4.77 -8.09
C CYS A 299 -12.93 -3.43 -8.83
N ASN A 300 -12.18 -2.47 -8.27
CA ASN A 300 -11.98 -1.14 -8.84
C ASN A 300 -11.16 -1.18 -10.15
N THR A 301 -10.33 -2.22 -10.35
CA THR A 301 -9.47 -2.36 -11.54
C THR A 301 -9.99 -3.38 -12.55
N ASN A 302 -11.06 -4.12 -12.25
CA ASN A 302 -11.58 -5.18 -13.12
C ASN A 302 -13.05 -4.93 -13.48
N THR A 303 -13.25 -4.48 -14.72
CA THR A 303 -14.51 -4.00 -15.27
C THR A 303 -15.47 -5.14 -15.70
N ARG A 304 -15.04 -6.41 -15.65
CA ARG A 304 -15.84 -7.57 -16.09
C ARG A 304 -17.07 -7.89 -15.24
N ARG A 305 -17.16 -7.38 -14.00
CA ARG A 305 -18.33 -7.57 -13.11
C ARG A 305 -19.36 -6.43 -13.18
N LEU A 306 -19.18 -5.48 -14.09
CA LEU A 306 -20.15 -4.41 -14.25
C LEU A 306 -21.37 -4.91 -15.03
N PRO A 307 -22.60 -4.47 -14.68
CA PRO A 307 -23.77 -4.64 -15.52
C PRO A 307 -23.48 -4.20 -16.97
N TYR A 308 -24.10 -4.85 -17.96
CA TYR A 308 -23.84 -4.61 -19.39
C TYR A 308 -23.93 -3.11 -19.78
N GLU A 309 -24.83 -2.35 -19.15
CA GLU A 309 -24.98 -0.91 -19.37
C GLU A 309 -23.78 -0.08 -18.88
N ASP A 310 -23.12 -0.52 -17.81
CA ASP A 310 -21.93 0.14 -17.25
C ASP A 310 -20.65 -0.24 -18.02
N GLN A 311 -20.62 -1.42 -18.65
CA GLN A 311 -19.52 -1.83 -19.54
C GLN A 311 -19.44 -0.92 -20.77
N PHE A 312 -20.59 -0.53 -21.32
CA PHE A 312 -20.68 0.38 -22.48
C PHE A 312 -20.12 1.78 -22.19
N LEU A 313 -20.30 2.29 -20.97
CA LEU A 313 -19.74 3.58 -20.54
C LEU A 313 -18.21 3.55 -20.45
N LEU A 314 -17.64 2.40 -20.08
CA LEU A 314 -16.19 2.18 -20.02
C LEU A 314 -15.55 1.97 -21.40
N GLU A 315 -16.25 1.30 -22.32
CA GLU A 315 -15.77 1.14 -23.71
C GLU A 315 -15.63 2.50 -24.40
N ARG A 316 -16.54 3.44 -24.16
CA ARG A 316 -16.47 4.82 -24.68
C ARG A 316 -15.41 5.70 -24.02
N SER A 317 -14.91 5.31 -22.85
CA SER A 317 -13.90 6.04 -22.07
C SER A 317 -12.71 5.14 -21.73
N SER A 318 -12.22 4.40 -22.73
CA SER A 318 -11.26 3.29 -22.62
C SER A 318 -9.89 3.65 -22.02
N GLY A 319 -9.68 4.91 -21.61
CA GLY A 319 -8.51 5.38 -20.85
C GLY A 319 -8.75 5.64 -19.35
N ILE A 320 -10.00 5.58 -18.86
CA ILE A 320 -10.37 5.87 -17.46
C ILE A 320 -11.11 4.67 -16.86
N THR A 321 -10.43 3.54 -16.74
CA THR A 321 -10.92 2.43 -15.90
C THR A 321 -10.59 2.66 -14.43
N ASN A 322 -9.50 3.38 -14.16
CA ASN A 322 -9.03 3.71 -12.80
C ASN A 322 -9.95 4.75 -12.14
N GLY A 323 -10.63 4.37 -11.06
CA GLY A 323 -11.51 5.26 -10.31
C GLY A 323 -12.97 5.24 -10.76
N PHE A 324 -13.35 4.36 -11.69
CA PHE A 324 -14.74 4.20 -12.10
C PHE A 324 -15.66 3.90 -10.91
N LEU A 325 -15.25 3.00 -10.00
CA LEU A 325 -16.03 2.66 -8.81
C LEU A 325 -16.25 3.88 -7.90
N VAL A 326 -15.21 4.71 -7.75
CA VAL A 326 -15.28 5.96 -6.97
C VAL A 326 -16.25 6.95 -7.62
N MET A 327 -16.15 7.15 -8.95
CA MET A 327 -17.02 8.06 -9.69
C MET A 327 -18.49 7.59 -9.69
N GLN A 328 -18.73 6.30 -9.93
CA GLN A 328 -20.07 5.71 -9.90
C GLN A 328 -20.70 5.84 -8.51
N THR A 329 -19.93 5.52 -7.46
CA THR A 329 -20.37 5.68 -6.07
C THR A 329 -20.72 7.13 -5.77
N TRP A 330 -19.90 8.08 -6.22
CA TRP A 330 -20.17 9.51 -6.02
C TRP A 330 -21.46 9.98 -6.72
N ALA A 331 -21.72 9.51 -7.93
CA ALA A 331 -22.97 9.81 -8.66
C ALA A 331 -24.21 9.23 -7.95
N LEU A 332 -24.11 8.01 -7.42
CA LEU A 332 -25.18 7.37 -6.64
C LEU A 332 -25.41 8.11 -5.31
N HIS A 333 -24.35 8.53 -4.63
CA HIS A 333 -24.45 9.37 -3.44
C HIS A 333 -25.18 10.69 -3.73
N LYS A 334 -24.81 11.39 -4.83
CA LYS A 334 -25.46 12.65 -5.24
C LYS A 334 -26.94 12.51 -5.59
N SER A 335 -27.37 11.31 -6.01
CA SER A 335 -28.76 11.02 -6.35
C SER A 335 -29.55 10.38 -5.20
N GLY A 336 -28.97 10.26 -3.99
CA GLY A 336 -29.63 9.64 -2.83
C GLY A 336 -29.81 8.13 -2.95
N LYS A 337 -29.07 7.47 -3.85
CA LYS A 337 -29.19 6.04 -4.19
C LYS A 337 -27.97 5.23 -3.76
N LEU A 338 -27.33 5.61 -2.65
CA LEU A 338 -26.08 4.99 -2.19
C LEU A 338 -26.24 3.50 -1.91
N VAL A 339 -27.43 3.05 -1.50
CA VAL A 339 -27.77 1.63 -1.30
C VAL A 339 -27.49 0.76 -2.53
N ASN A 340 -27.55 1.33 -3.73
CA ASN A 340 -27.29 0.60 -4.98
C ASN A 340 -25.80 0.25 -5.19
N VAL A 341 -24.91 0.79 -4.36
CA VAL A 341 -23.49 0.40 -4.36
C VAL A 341 -23.29 -0.92 -3.61
N ILE A 342 -24.16 -1.23 -2.66
CA ILE A 342 -24.00 -2.39 -1.79
C ILE A 342 -24.14 -3.66 -2.63
N ASP A 343 -23.27 -4.62 -2.34
CA ASP A 343 -23.30 -5.95 -2.96
C ASP A 343 -24.69 -6.58 -2.82
N SER A 344 -25.35 -6.84 -3.95
CA SER A 344 -26.70 -7.39 -3.98
C SER A 344 -26.81 -8.78 -3.35
N SER A 345 -25.69 -9.50 -3.21
CA SER A 345 -25.66 -10.78 -2.50
C SER A 345 -25.85 -10.65 -0.98
N LEU A 346 -25.77 -9.44 -0.43
CA LEU A 346 -25.98 -9.15 0.99
C LEU A 346 -27.44 -8.82 1.34
N ALA A 347 -28.36 -8.86 0.37
CA ALA A 347 -29.73 -8.34 0.52
C ALA A 347 -30.52 -8.91 1.71
N ASP A 348 -30.25 -10.16 2.11
CA ASP A 348 -30.93 -10.83 3.22
C ASP A 348 -30.25 -10.62 4.58
N ASP A 349 -29.00 -10.15 4.62
CA ASP A 349 -28.13 -10.01 5.81
C ASP A 349 -27.75 -8.54 6.11
N LEU A 350 -28.35 -7.59 5.40
CA LEU A 350 -28.07 -6.16 5.53
C LEU A 350 -28.70 -5.58 6.80
N ASP A 351 -27.87 -5.13 7.74
CA ASP A 351 -28.32 -4.24 8.80
C ASP A 351 -28.53 -2.83 8.22
N ILE A 352 -29.75 -2.58 7.75
CA ILE A 352 -30.16 -1.32 7.12
C ILE A 352 -29.99 -0.15 8.11
N GLU A 353 -30.18 -0.35 9.41
CA GLU A 353 -30.03 0.73 10.41
C GLU A 353 -28.57 1.22 10.49
N GLU A 354 -27.58 0.31 10.51
CA GLU A 354 -26.15 0.67 10.51
C GLU A 354 -25.72 1.37 9.20
N ALA A 355 -26.27 0.95 8.06
CA ALA A 355 -25.98 1.56 6.76
C ALA A 355 -26.54 3.00 6.63
N TYR A 356 -27.65 3.31 7.32
CA TYR A 356 -28.34 4.60 7.21
C TYR A 356 -27.98 5.61 8.30
N GLN A 357 -27.51 5.20 9.49
CA GLN A 357 -27.30 6.13 10.62
C GLN A 357 -26.22 7.24 10.42
N ASN A 358 -25.44 7.20 9.34
CA ASN A 358 -24.54 8.31 8.98
C ASN A 358 -25.19 9.44 8.14
N GLN A 359 -26.49 9.38 7.84
CA GLN A 359 -27.21 10.47 7.16
C GLN A 359 -28.08 11.34 8.09
N GLY A 360 -28.12 11.05 9.38
CA GLY A 360 -29.13 11.60 10.30
C GLY A 360 -28.60 12.18 11.61
N SER A 361 -27.53 12.98 11.58
CA SER A 361 -27.18 13.82 12.74
C SER A 361 -26.40 15.07 12.30
N ASN A 362 -27.12 15.97 11.64
CA ASN A 362 -26.83 17.41 11.64
C ASN A 362 -28.18 18.11 11.89
N GLU A 363 -28.53 18.24 13.17
CA GLU A 363 -29.38 19.34 13.63
C GLU A 363 -28.48 20.48 14.12
#